data_AF-J9D5I9-F1
#
_entry.id   AF-J9D5I9-F1
#
_cell.length_a   1.000
_cell.length_b   1.000
_cell.length_c   1.000
_cell.angle_alpha   90.00
_cell.angle_beta   90.00
_cell.angle_gamma   90.00
#
_symmetry.space_group_name_H-M   'P 1'
#
loop_
_entity.id
_entity.type
_entity.pdbx_description
1 polymer ?
#
loop_
_entity_poly.entity_id
_entity_poly.type
_entity_poly.pdbx_seq_one_letter_code
_entity_poly.pdbx_strand_id
1 'polypeptide(L)'
;MVIFTASIYFNSPLNVKIMASRRNLKKNVNYIAGELFAECLVNSLLIPDTNKAKADALMTEVLKMQDEFVSRISHTEPGNVKGFYKKFRTDFNAKVNEIIEAIGNLK
;
A
#
# COMPACT_ATOMS: atom_id res chain seq x y z
N MET A 1 -5.46 4.46 -17.41
CA MET A 1 -4.58 3.56 -16.65
C MET A 1 -5.06 3.25 -15.24
N VAL A 2 -5.94 4.07 -14.64
CA VAL A 2 -6.64 3.77 -13.36
C VAL A 2 -7.43 2.44 -13.36
N ILE A 3 -7.80 1.92 -14.54
CA ILE A 3 -8.60 0.69 -14.73
C ILE A 3 -7.89 -0.56 -14.17
N PHE A 4 -6.56 -0.61 -14.14
CA PHE A 4 -5.82 -1.76 -13.60
C PHE A 4 -5.93 -1.85 -12.07
N THR A 5 -6.02 -0.71 -11.39
CA THR A 5 -6.13 -0.66 -9.92
C THR A 5 -7.46 -1.26 -9.43
N ALA A 6 -8.60 -0.95 -10.06
CA ALA A 6 -9.92 -1.44 -9.63
C ALA A 6 -10.07 -2.97 -9.72
N SER A 7 -9.56 -3.59 -10.81
CA SER A 7 -9.62 -5.05 -10.99
C SER A 7 -8.70 -5.82 -10.02
N ILE A 8 -7.57 -5.23 -9.64
CA ILE A 8 -6.67 -5.81 -8.63
C ILE A 8 -7.22 -5.58 -7.21
N TYR A 9 -7.84 -4.45 -6.90
CA TYR A 9 -8.54 -4.24 -5.63
C TYR A 9 -9.61 -5.31 -5.37
N PHE A 10 -10.37 -5.70 -6.40
CA PHE A 10 -11.35 -6.78 -6.31
C PHE A 10 -10.71 -8.17 -6.07
N ASN A 11 -9.55 -8.44 -6.69
CA ASN A 11 -8.77 -9.67 -6.48
C ASN A 11 -7.77 -9.60 -5.32
N SER A 12 -7.69 -8.47 -4.62
CA SER A 12 -6.72 -8.28 -3.55
C SER A 12 -7.05 -9.21 -2.38
N PRO A 13 -6.05 -9.81 -1.72
CA PRO A 13 -6.24 -10.67 -0.55
C PRO A 13 -6.83 -9.93 0.67
N LEU A 14 -7.23 -8.66 0.54
CA LEU A 14 -8.03 -7.92 1.52
C LEU A 14 -9.52 -8.31 1.49
N ASN A 15 -10.04 -8.89 0.39
CA ASN A 15 -11.42 -9.39 0.28
C ASN A 15 -11.57 -10.90 0.55
N VAL A 16 -10.47 -11.65 0.52
CA VAL A 16 -10.49 -13.07 0.91
C VAL A 16 -10.36 -13.13 2.43
N LYS A 17 -11.33 -13.74 3.11
CA LYS A 17 -11.28 -14.03 4.55
C LYS A 17 -10.25 -15.13 4.83
N ILE A 18 -8.98 -14.88 4.48
CA ILE A 18 -7.86 -15.73 4.84
C ILE A 18 -7.64 -15.51 6.33
N MET A 19 -7.57 -16.58 7.11
CA MET A 19 -7.13 -16.52 8.50
C MET A 19 -5.84 -15.70 8.56
N ALA A 20 -5.94 -14.45 9.01
CA ALA A 20 -4.90 -13.45 8.86
C ALA A 20 -3.81 -13.69 9.91
N SER A 21 -2.98 -14.69 9.68
CA SER A 21 -1.72 -14.83 10.41
C SER A 21 -0.85 -13.60 10.13
N ARG A 22 -0.01 -13.19 11.09
CA ARG A 22 0.97 -12.11 10.91
C ARG A 22 1.76 -12.24 9.61
N ARG A 23 2.07 -13.48 9.21
CA ARG A 23 2.75 -13.80 7.95
C ARG A 23 1.94 -13.36 6.72
N ASN A 24 0.65 -13.70 6.66
CA ASN A 24 -0.20 -13.31 5.53
C ASN A 24 -0.43 -11.80 5.51
N LEU A 25 -0.57 -11.16 6.68
CA LEU A 25 -0.72 -9.71 6.73
C LEU A 25 0.52 -8.98 6.19
N LYS A 26 1.74 -9.44 6.53
CA LYS A 26 2.99 -8.90 5.96
C LYS A 26 3.07 -9.11 4.45
N LYS A 27 2.66 -10.28 3.94
CA LYS A 27 2.59 -10.53 2.50
C LYS A 27 1.63 -9.56 1.81
N ASN A 28 0.47 -9.29 2.40
CA ASN A 28 -0.49 -8.35 1.84
C ASN A 28 0.06 -6.92 1.80
N VAL A 29 0.71 -6.46 2.88
CA VAL A 29 1.36 -5.14 2.90
C VAL A 29 2.45 -5.05 1.82
N ASN A 30 3.31 -6.06 1.73
CA ASN A 30 4.37 -6.10 0.72
C ASN A 30 3.81 -6.13 -0.71
N TYR A 31 2.74 -6.89 -0.94
CA TYR A 31 2.09 -6.97 -2.25
C TYR A 31 1.55 -5.60 -2.67
N ILE A 32 0.77 -4.96 -1.81
CA ILE A 32 0.17 -3.65 -2.11
C ILE A 32 1.25 -2.57 -2.28
N ALA A 33 2.28 -2.56 -1.43
CA ALA A 33 3.40 -1.65 -1.60
C ALA A 33 4.14 -1.90 -2.93
N GLY A 34 4.33 -3.16 -3.33
CA GLY A 34 4.93 -3.50 -4.63
C GLY A 34 4.13 -2.98 -5.82
N GLU A 35 2.81 -3.13 -5.79
CA GLU A 35 1.92 -2.62 -6.84
C GLU A 35 1.97 -1.08 -6.92
N LEU A 36 1.90 -0.39 -5.77
CA LEU A 36 1.99 1.07 -5.73
C LEU A 36 3.35 1.57 -6.22
N PHE A 37 4.44 0.88 -5.86
CA PHE A 37 5.78 1.22 -6.31
C PHE A 37 5.91 1.05 -7.83
N ALA A 38 5.41 -0.07 -8.36
CA ALA A 38 5.40 -0.33 -9.80
C ALA A 38 4.59 0.73 -10.56
N GLU A 39 3.43 1.14 -10.04
CA GLU A 39 2.62 2.19 -10.64
C GLU A 39 3.37 3.54 -10.69
N CYS A 40 4.02 3.94 -9.60
CA CYS A 40 4.87 5.13 -9.58
C CYS A 40 6.00 5.04 -10.62
N LEU A 41 6.66 3.88 -10.70
CA LEU A 41 7.78 3.64 -11.62
C LEU A 41 7.33 3.73 -13.09
N VAL A 42 6.22 3.06 -13.43
CA VAL A 42 5.66 3.09 -14.77
C VAL A 42 5.24 4.51 -15.16
N ASN A 43 4.62 5.27 -14.25
CA ASN A 43 4.29 6.67 -14.51
C ASN A 43 5.55 7.51 -14.78
N SER A 44 6.59 7.37 -13.95
CA SER A 44 7.86 8.08 -14.11
C SER A 44 8.60 7.78 -15.43
N LEU A 45 8.50 6.53 -15.90
CA LEU A 45 9.22 6.06 -17.09
C LEU A 45 8.45 6.23 -18.40
N LEU A 46 7.13 6.04 -18.39
CA LEU A 46 6.34 5.88 -19.61
C LEU A 46 5.39 7.04 -19.91
N ILE A 47 5.06 7.89 -18.94
CA ILE A 47 4.14 9.00 -19.13
C ILE A 47 4.93 10.30 -19.36
N PRO A 48 4.85 10.91 -20.57
CA PRO A 48 5.50 12.20 -20.86
C PRO A 48 5.04 13.29 -19.89
N ASP A 49 5.93 14.24 -19.62
CA ASP A 49 5.70 15.39 -18.73
C ASP A 49 5.45 15.06 -17.25
N THR A 50 5.50 13.78 -16.86
CA THR A 50 5.45 13.37 -15.45
C THR A 50 6.59 14.00 -14.67
N ASN A 51 6.25 14.57 -13.52
CA ASN A 51 7.26 15.10 -12.61
C ASN A 51 8.02 13.95 -11.92
N LYS A 52 9.17 13.59 -12.50
CA LYS A 52 10.02 12.48 -12.01
C LYS A 52 10.43 12.65 -10.55
N ALA A 53 10.75 13.87 -10.11
CA ALA A 53 11.13 14.11 -8.71
C ALA A 53 9.96 13.83 -7.74
N LYS A 54 8.72 14.18 -8.12
CA LYS A 54 7.53 13.80 -7.35
C LYS A 54 7.30 12.28 -7.38
N ALA A 55 7.50 11.64 -8.52
CA ALA A 55 7.36 10.18 -8.63
C ALA A 55 8.37 9.44 -7.75
N ASP A 56 9.64 9.86 -7.74
CA ASP A 56 10.70 9.30 -6.90
C ASP A 56 10.43 9.51 -5.40
N ALA A 57 9.89 10.68 -5.05
CA ALA A 57 9.44 10.96 -3.68
C ALA A 57 8.29 10.02 -3.27
N LEU A 58 7.32 9.78 -4.16
CA LEU A 58 6.23 8.83 -3.91
C LEU A 58 6.71 7.39 -3.82
N MET A 59 7.67 6.97 -4.64
CA MET A 59 8.31 5.65 -4.50
C MET A 59 8.97 5.49 -3.12
N THR A 60 9.66 6.53 -2.65
CA THR A 60 10.25 6.55 -1.30
C THR A 60 9.18 6.47 -0.21
N GLU A 61 8.07 7.18 -0.38
CA GLU A 61 6.94 7.14 0.55
C GLU A 61 6.28 5.76 0.62
N VAL A 62 6.14 5.07 -0.53
CA VAL A 62 5.65 3.69 -0.59
C VAL A 62 6.55 2.75 0.21
N LEU A 63 7.87 2.87 0.07
CA LEU A 63 8.83 2.06 0.84
C LEU A 63 8.77 2.35 2.35
N LYS A 64 8.59 3.63 2.73
CA LYS A 64 8.41 4.01 4.14
C LYS A 64 7.12 3.43 4.73
N MET A 65 6.00 3.52 4.02
CA MET A 65 4.74 2.89 4.40
C MET A 65 4.94 1.37 4.57
N GLN A 66 5.61 0.72 3.61
CA GLN A 66 5.88 -0.71 3.71
C GLN A 66 6.61 -1.06 5.01
N ASP A 67 7.74 -0.40 5.28
CA ASP A 67 8.56 -0.66 6.47
C ASP A 67 7.79 -0.40 7.77
N GLU A 68 7.09 0.73 7.84
CA GLU A 68 6.25 1.09 8.98
C GLU A 68 5.21 0.02 9.30
N PHE A 69 4.41 -0.37 8.30
CA PHE A 69 3.31 -1.31 8.52
C PHE A 69 3.81 -2.75 8.73
N VAL A 70 4.91 -3.17 8.09
CA VAL A 70 5.54 -4.46 8.39
C VAL A 70 6.11 -4.50 9.81
N SER A 71 6.72 -3.40 10.27
CA SER A 71 7.25 -3.26 11.63
C SER A 71 6.13 -3.31 12.67
N ARG A 72 5.04 -2.57 12.47
CA ARG A 72 3.84 -2.60 13.32
C ARG A 72 3.30 -4.03 13.49
N ILE A 73 3.20 -4.83 12.42
CA ILE A 73 2.75 -6.24 12.51
C ILE A 73 3.66 -7.10 13.39
N SER A 74 4.95 -6.78 13.44
CA SER A 74 5.92 -7.51 14.28
C SER A 74 5.74 -7.21 15.78
N HIS A 75 5.15 -6.05 16.12
CA HIS A 75 5.01 -5.54 17.48
C HIS A 75 3.53 -5.40 17.87
N THR A 76 2.76 -6.50 17.73
CA THR A 76 1.34 -6.52 18.08
C THR A 76 1.12 -6.23 19.56
N GLU A 77 0.23 -5.29 19.88
CA GLU A 77 -0.09 -4.88 21.25
C GLU A 77 -0.66 -6.05 22.09
N PRO A 78 -0.01 -6.43 23.21
CA PRO A 78 -0.56 -7.40 24.14
C PRO A 78 -1.85 -6.89 24.78
N GLY A 79 -2.85 -7.76 24.97
CA GLY A 79 -4.10 -7.41 25.66
C GLY A 79 -5.22 -6.84 24.80
N ASN A 80 -4.94 -6.19 23.65
CA ASN A 80 -5.97 -5.66 22.74
C ASN A 80 -5.76 -6.05 21.26
N VAL A 81 -5.57 -7.34 21.00
CA VAL A 81 -5.27 -7.86 19.65
C VAL A 81 -6.34 -7.49 18.61
N LYS A 82 -7.62 -7.56 18.98
CA LYS A 82 -8.74 -7.23 18.07
C LYS A 82 -8.77 -5.74 17.72
N GLY A 83 -8.58 -4.87 18.71
CA GLY A 83 -8.52 -3.42 18.51
C GLY A 83 -7.32 -3.03 17.64
N PHE A 84 -6.14 -3.61 17.93
CA PHE A 84 -4.92 -3.42 17.16
C PHE A 84 -5.15 -3.69 15.67
N TYR A 85 -5.68 -4.88 15.31
CA TYR A 85 -5.87 -5.23 13.90
C TYR A 85 -7.00 -4.47 13.22
N LYS A 86 -7.99 -3.96 13.96
CA LYS A 86 -9.00 -3.05 13.40
C LYS A 86 -8.36 -1.72 13.02
N LYS A 87 -7.65 -1.10 13.96
CA LYS A 87 -6.93 0.16 13.74
C LYS A 87 -5.87 0.04 12.65
N PHE A 88 -5.09 -1.05 12.65
CA PHE A 88 -4.09 -1.32 11.62
C PHE A 88 -4.68 -1.26 10.21
N ARG A 89 -5.83 -1.89 9.97
CA ARG A 89 -6.48 -1.88 8.65
C ARG A 89 -6.98 -0.49 8.27
N THR A 90 -7.56 0.24 9.21
CA THR A 90 -8.00 1.62 8.99
C THR A 90 -6.82 2.52 8.63
N ASP A 91 -5.75 2.52 9.42
CA ASP A 91 -4.55 3.31 9.19
C ASP A 91 -3.89 2.93 7.84
N PHE A 92 -3.78 1.63 7.54
CA PHE A 92 -3.17 1.14 6.31
C PHE A 92 -3.97 1.55 5.07
N ASN A 93 -5.28 1.35 5.09
CA ASN A 93 -6.14 1.73 3.96
C ASN A 93 -6.15 3.25 3.74
N ALA A 94 -6.14 4.05 4.81
CA ALA A 94 -6.01 5.50 4.69
C ALA A 94 -4.69 5.88 4.00
N LYS A 95 -3.57 5.29 4.42
CA LYS A 95 -2.27 5.60 3.83
C LYS A 95 -2.15 5.17 2.36
N VAL A 96 -2.71 4.00 2.02
CA VAL A 96 -2.79 3.53 0.64
C VAL A 96 -3.62 4.48 -0.23
N ASN A 97 -4.76 4.96 0.26
CA ASN A 97 -5.60 5.91 -0.47
C ASN A 97 -4.88 7.24 -0.71
N GLU A 98 -4.20 7.78 0.29
CA GLU A 98 -3.37 9.00 0.15
C GLU A 98 -2.33 8.85 -0.98
N ILE A 99 -1.65 7.70 -1.04
CA ILE A 99 -0.65 7.43 -2.08
C ILE A 99 -1.30 7.31 -3.46
N ILE A 100 -2.45 6.64 -3.57
CA ILE A 100 -3.19 6.51 -4.83
C ILE A 100 -3.64 7.88 -5.35
N GLU A 101 -4.16 8.73 -4.47
CA GLU A 101 -4.53 10.10 -4.83
C GLU A 101 -3.31 10.90 -5.30
N ALA A 102 -2.17 10.76 -4.62
CA ALA A 102 -0.93 11.43 -5.02
C ALA A 102 -0.40 10.94 -6.38
N ILE A 103 -0.47 9.63 -6.65
CA ILE A 103 -0.13 9.04 -7.96
C ILE A 103 -1.07 9.59 -9.05
N GLY A 104 -2.37 9.68 -8.77
CA GLY A 104 -3.35 10.26 -9.70
C GLY A 104 -3.07 11.72 -10.08
N ASN A 105 -2.32 12.43 -9.23
CA ASN A 105 -1.95 13.84 -9.37
C ASN A 105 -0.48 14.05 -9.81
N LEU A 106 0.19 13.03 -10.36
CA LEU A 106 1.60 13.12 -10.80
C LEU A 106 1.84 13.95 -12.08
N LYS A 107 0.78 14.51 -12.68
CA LYS A 107 0.86 15.42 -13.82
C LYS A 107 1.28 16.84 -13.43
#